data_AF-A0A961DX31-F1
#
_entry.id   AF-A0A961DX31-F1
#
_cell.length_a   1.000
_cell.length_b   1.000
_cell.length_c   1.000
_cell.angle_alpha   90.00
_cell.angle_beta   90.00
_cell.angle_gamma   90.00
#
_symmetry.space_group_name_H-M   'P 1'
#
loop_
_entity.id
_entity.type
_entity.pdbx_description
1 polymer ?
#
loop_
_entity_poly.entity_id
_entity_poly.type
_entity_poly.pdbx_seq_one_letter_code
_entity_poly.pdbx_strand_id
1 'polypeptide(L)'
;MAPRKKNGRAAAEAAYANLLKDNTALVGDVGEAFDRYVASLEAAAQARDEFEQARAAAVKAGAVTNDQLDQMGYKRTSKLPAPPARPADKSSQESPGADAGSSPGPNTNGAAPAASQLASTSAGTGEGS
;
A
#
# COMPACT_ATOMS: atom_id res chain seq x y z
N MET A 1 -61.39 17.78 2.22
CA MET A 1 -60.08 18.02 1.56
C MET A 1 -59.02 17.21 2.30
N ALA A 2 -58.37 16.25 1.65
CA ALA A 2 -57.31 15.45 2.28
C ALA A 2 -56.01 16.28 2.38
N PRO A 3 -55.35 16.35 3.56
CA PRO A 3 -54.16 17.18 3.74
C PRO A 3 -53.00 16.64 2.89
N ARG A 4 -52.42 17.54 2.09
CA ARG A 4 -51.31 17.24 1.17
C ARG A 4 -50.06 16.82 1.93
N LYS A 5 -49.48 15.68 1.54
CA LYS A 5 -48.27 15.04 2.08
C LYS A 5 -47.08 16.03 2.10
N LYS A 6 -46.79 16.64 3.25
CA LYS A 6 -45.60 17.48 3.46
C LYS A 6 -44.33 16.68 3.80
N ASN A 7 -44.43 15.36 3.96
CA ASN A 7 -43.31 14.52 4.44
C ASN A 7 -42.52 13.84 3.31
N GLY A 8 -42.98 13.89 2.06
CA GLY A 8 -42.37 13.13 0.96
C GLY A 8 -40.95 13.57 0.62
N ARG A 9 -40.66 14.87 0.69
CA ARG A 9 -39.33 15.41 0.37
C ARG A 9 -38.30 15.10 1.46
N ALA A 10 -38.65 15.32 2.73
CA ALA A 10 -37.77 14.99 3.85
C ALA A 10 -37.53 13.48 3.96
N ALA A 11 -38.54 12.65 3.68
CA ALA A 11 -38.36 11.19 3.64
C ALA A 11 -37.47 10.74 2.47
N ALA A 12 -37.57 11.38 1.31
CA ALA A 12 -36.70 11.10 0.16
C ALA A 12 -35.24 11.53 0.42
N GLU A 13 -35.03 12.70 1.03
CA GLU A 13 -33.69 13.19 1.41
C GLU A 13 -33.04 12.30 2.47
N ALA A 14 -33.81 11.82 3.46
CA ALA A 14 -33.32 10.84 4.45
C ALA A 14 -33.00 9.47 3.81
N ALA A 15 -33.84 8.99 2.89
CA ALA A 15 -33.57 7.74 2.16
C ALA A 15 -32.29 7.85 1.31
N TYR A 16 -32.06 9.00 0.67
CA TYR A 16 -30.83 9.25 -0.08
C TYR A 16 -29.60 9.30 0.81
N ALA A 17 -29.67 9.97 1.97
CA ALA A 17 -28.56 10.02 2.93
C ALA A 17 -28.20 8.63 3.47
N ASN A 18 -29.20 7.80 3.77
CA ASN A 18 -28.99 6.41 4.18
C ASN A 18 -28.37 5.58 3.05
N LEU A 19 -28.89 5.69 1.82
CA LEU A 19 -28.33 5.02 0.66
C LEU A 19 -26.86 5.40 0.45
N LEU A 20 -26.53 6.69 0.54
CA LEU A 20 -25.15 7.15 0.36
C LEU A 20 -24.24 6.58 1.46
N LYS A 21 -24.68 6.61 2.72
CA LYS A 21 -23.95 6.04 3.86
C LYS A 21 -23.69 4.55 3.67
N ASP A 22 -24.71 3.78 3.30
CA ASP A 22 -24.62 2.33 3.12
C ASP A 22 -23.69 1.99 1.94
N ASN A 23 -23.76 2.75 0.85
CA ASN A 23 -22.84 2.56 -0.28
C ASN A 23 -21.39 2.91 0.08
N THR A 24 -21.16 3.99 0.84
CA THR A 24 -19.81 4.35 1.29
C THR A 24 -19.24 3.28 2.23
N ALA A 25 -20.06 2.73 3.14
CA ALA A 25 -19.65 1.63 4.01
C ALA A 25 -19.30 0.38 3.20
N LEU A 26 -20.16 -0.03 2.25
CA LEU A 26 -19.94 -1.21 1.42
C LEU A 26 -18.65 -1.11 0.60
N VAL A 27 -18.36 0.06 0.00
CA VAL A 27 -17.11 0.26 -0.75
C VAL A 27 -15.89 0.15 0.16
N GLY A 28 -15.96 0.69 1.39
CA GLY A 28 -14.91 0.53 2.39
C GLY A 28 -14.69 -0.94 2.76
N ASP A 29 -15.76 -1.67 3.05
CA ASP A 29 -15.71 -3.10 3.43
C ASP A 29 -15.11 -3.97 2.31
N VAL A 30 -15.48 -3.70 1.05
CA VAL A 30 -14.93 -4.43 -0.11
C VAL A 30 -13.44 -4.12 -0.31
N GLY A 31 -13.03 -2.86 -0.12
CA GLY A 31 -11.62 -2.46 -0.16
C GLY A 31 -10.80 -3.20 0.90
N GLU A 32 -11.27 -3.21 2.15
CA GLU A 32 -10.59 -3.94 3.23
C GLU A 32 -10.56 -5.46 2.98
N ALA A 33 -11.63 -6.03 2.44
CA ALA A 33 -11.67 -7.46 2.10
C ALA A 33 -10.65 -7.80 1.00
N PHE A 34 -10.52 -6.94 -0.01
CA PHE A 34 -9.50 -7.09 -1.06
C PHE A 34 -8.09 -7.01 -0.48
N ASP A 35 -7.86 -6.12 0.48
CA ASP A 35 -6.55 -5.97 1.13
C ASP A 35 -6.16 -7.18 1.97
N ARG A 36 -7.12 -7.71 2.74
CA ARG A 36 -6.92 -8.97 3.48
C ARG A 36 -6.64 -10.13 2.53
N TYR A 37 -7.33 -10.18 1.38
CA TYR A 37 -7.09 -11.20 0.37
C TYR A 37 -5.67 -11.12 -0.19
N VAL A 38 -5.21 -9.94 -0.61
CA VAL A 38 -3.84 -9.74 -1.12
C VAL A 38 -2.80 -10.10 -0.05
N ALA A 39 -2.96 -9.61 1.17
CA ALA A 39 -2.07 -9.93 2.28
C ALA A 39 -2.02 -11.44 2.57
N SER A 40 -3.16 -12.13 2.49
CA SER A 40 -3.21 -13.59 2.68
C SER A 40 -2.48 -14.36 1.58
N LEU A 41 -2.53 -13.88 0.33
CA LEU A 41 -1.80 -14.49 -0.78
C LEU A 41 -0.29 -14.31 -0.64
N GLU A 42 0.15 -13.13 -0.20
CA GLU A 42 1.56 -12.85 0.06
C GLU A 42 2.10 -13.69 1.22
N ALA A 43 1.37 -13.75 2.32
CA ALA A 43 1.74 -14.60 3.47
C ALA A 43 1.79 -16.08 3.07
N ALA A 44 0.84 -16.57 2.27
CA ALA A 44 0.85 -17.93 1.77
C ALA A 44 2.04 -18.18 0.83
N ALA A 45 2.42 -17.20 0.00
CA ALA A 45 3.60 -17.31 -0.87
C ALA A 45 4.91 -17.40 -0.08
N GLN A 46 5.06 -16.58 0.97
CA GLN A 46 6.22 -16.63 1.86
C GLN A 46 6.31 -17.97 2.59
N ALA A 47 5.20 -18.41 3.22
CA ALA A 47 5.16 -19.70 3.92
C ALA A 47 5.48 -20.88 2.98
N ARG A 48 5.06 -20.81 1.71
CA ARG A 48 5.40 -21.81 0.70
C ARG A 48 6.91 -21.84 0.43
N ASP A 49 7.52 -20.68 0.23
CA ASP A 49 8.93 -20.59 -0.10
C ASP A 49 9.81 -21.06 1.06
N GLU A 50 9.44 -20.72 2.31
CA GLU A 50 10.09 -21.25 3.52
C GLU A 50 9.95 -22.76 3.64
N PHE A 51 8.77 -23.31 3.38
CA PHE A 51 8.53 -24.75 3.39
C PHE A 51 9.39 -25.49 2.36
N GLU A 52 9.41 -25.02 1.11
CA GLU A 52 10.22 -25.65 0.04
C GLU A 52 11.72 -25.52 0.34
N GLN A 53 12.15 -24.39 0.91
CA GLN A 53 13.54 -24.19 1.34
C GLN A 53 13.92 -25.16 2.46
N ALA A 54 13.06 -25.32 3.47
CA ALA A 54 13.28 -26.27 4.56
C ALA A 54 13.30 -27.72 4.07
N ARG A 55 12.38 -28.08 3.16
CA ARG A 55 12.35 -29.41 2.51
C ARG A 55 13.64 -29.68 1.75
N ALA A 56 14.10 -28.72 0.94
CA ALA A 56 15.34 -28.85 0.20
C ALA A 56 16.58 -28.90 1.11
N ALA A 57 16.61 -28.11 2.18
CA ALA A 57 17.70 -28.11 3.15
C ALA A 57 17.79 -29.43 3.90
N ALA A 58 16.66 -29.99 4.35
CA ALA A 58 16.60 -31.26 5.07
C ALA A 58 17.05 -32.45 4.19
N VAL A 59 16.65 -32.45 2.91
CA VAL A 59 17.12 -33.44 1.93
C VAL A 59 18.61 -33.27 1.65
N LYS A 60 19.08 -32.04 1.46
CA LYS A 60 20.50 -31.74 1.21
C LYS A 60 21.39 -32.11 2.39
N ALA A 61 20.91 -31.95 3.62
CA ALA A 61 21.60 -32.34 4.84
C ALA A 61 21.57 -33.87 5.08
N GLY A 62 20.83 -34.64 4.27
CA GLY A 62 20.67 -36.08 4.44
C GLY A 62 19.84 -36.48 5.66
N ALA A 63 19.13 -35.53 6.29
CA ALA A 63 18.30 -35.79 7.46
C ALA A 63 17.04 -36.60 7.11
N VAL A 64 16.51 -36.39 5.90
CA VAL A 64 15.34 -37.09 5.36
C VAL A 64 15.48 -37.27 3.85
N THR A 65 14.91 -38.34 3.30
CA THR A 65 14.80 -38.51 1.83
C THR A 65 13.52 -37.86 1.30
N ASN A 66 13.45 -37.61 -0.01
CA ASN A 66 12.21 -37.10 -0.63
C ASN A 66 11.03 -38.06 -0.40
N ASP A 67 11.26 -39.38 -0.50
CA ASP A 67 10.21 -40.39 -0.31
C ASP A 67 9.68 -40.39 1.13
N GLN A 68 10.54 -40.18 2.14
CA GLN A 68 10.12 -40.07 3.53
C GLN A 68 9.25 -38.84 3.76
N LEU A 69 9.63 -37.69 3.18
CA LEU A 69 8.82 -36.47 3.25
C LEU A 69 7.45 -36.67 2.57
N ASP A 70 7.42 -37.35 1.43
CA ASP A 70 6.18 -37.61 0.70
C ASP A 70 5.26 -38.60 1.44
N GLN A 71 5.82 -39.61 2.11
CA GLN A 71 5.08 -40.54 2.98
C GLN A 71 4.51 -39.86 4.24
N MET A 72 5.22 -38.87 4.79
CA MET A 72 4.75 -38.06 5.91
C MET A 72 3.73 -36.98 5.50
N GLY A 73 3.43 -36.85 4.20
CA GLY A 73 2.47 -35.87 3.67
C GLY A 73 3.06 -34.49 3.39
N TYR A 74 4.38 -34.30 3.55
CA TYR A 74 5.09 -33.06 3.21
C TYR A 74 5.42 -33.01 1.71
N LYS A 75 4.37 -33.09 0.90
CA LYS A 75 4.46 -33.01 -0.56
C LYS A 75 4.83 -31.61 -0.99
N ARG A 76 5.46 -31.50 -2.16
CA ARG A 76 5.69 -30.20 -2.79
C ARG A 76 4.37 -29.48 -3.01
N THR A 77 4.44 -28.18 -2.84
CA THR A 77 3.32 -27.26 -2.97
C THR A 77 3.20 -26.77 -4.41
N SER A 78 1.97 -26.54 -4.87
CA SER A 78 1.75 -25.89 -6.16
C SER A 78 2.10 -24.42 -6.09
N LYS A 79 2.53 -23.85 -7.22
CA LYS A 79 2.81 -22.42 -7.30
C LYS A 79 1.51 -21.65 -7.12
N LEU A 80 1.52 -20.72 -6.17
CA LEU A 80 0.40 -19.83 -5.90
C LEU A 80 0.28 -18.81 -7.05
N PRO A 81 -0.95 -18.42 -7.42
CA PRO A 81 -1.15 -17.34 -8.38
C PRO A 81 -0.55 -16.04 -7.85
N ALA A 82 -0.05 -15.20 -8.76
CA ALA A 82 0.45 -13.88 -8.39
C ALA A 82 -0.69 -13.04 -7.80
N PRO A 83 -0.43 -12.24 -6.76
CA PRO A 83 -1.43 -11.33 -6.22
C PRO A 83 -1.91 -10.37 -7.34
N PRO A 84 -3.22 -10.09 -7.42
CA PRO A 84 -3.72 -9.11 -8.38
C PRO A 84 -3.11 -7.73 -8.09
N ALA A 85 -2.63 -7.06 -9.13
CA ALA A 85 -2.13 -5.70 -9.00
C ALA A 85 -3.27 -4.77 -8.59
N ARG A 86 -3.07 -3.95 -7.56
CA ARG A 86 -3.98 -2.84 -7.29
C ARG A 86 -4.01 -1.93 -8.52
N PRO A 87 -5.18 -1.50 -9.01
CA PRO A 87 -5.23 -0.37 -9.92
C PRO A 87 -4.57 0.81 -9.20
N ALA A 88 -3.53 1.38 -9.81
CA ALA A 88 -2.83 2.52 -9.23
C ALA A 88 -3.84 3.66 -9.07
N ASP A 89 -4.19 3.98 -7.82
CA ASP A 89 -4.76 5.28 -7.52
C ASP A 89 -3.73 6.32 -8.01
N LYS A 90 -4.15 7.18 -8.93
CA LYS A 90 -3.33 8.26 -9.51
C LYS A 90 -3.02 9.37 -8.49
N SER A 91 -2.71 9.00 -7.26
CA SER A 91 -2.52 9.92 -6.13
C SER A 91 -1.47 9.40 -5.15
N SER A 92 -0.48 8.63 -5.59
CA SER A 92 0.68 8.29 -4.75
C SER A 92 1.91 8.11 -5.61
N GLN A 93 2.36 9.22 -6.18
CA GLN A 93 3.75 9.36 -6.62
C GLN A 93 4.43 10.34 -5.68
N GLU A 94 4.73 9.90 -4.46
CA GLU A 94 5.85 10.46 -3.70
C GLU A 94 6.34 9.48 -2.64
N SER A 95 7.50 8.91 -2.90
CA SER A 95 8.42 8.48 -1.86
C SER A 95 9.82 8.71 -2.41
N PRO A 96 10.62 9.58 -1.76
CA PRO A 96 12.04 9.35 -1.64
C PRO A 96 12.37 9.04 -0.18
N GLY A 97 13.24 8.05 0.00
CA GLY A 97 13.56 7.37 1.24
C GLY A 97 13.85 8.27 2.45
N ALA A 98 13.30 7.86 3.59
CA ALA A 98 13.77 8.26 4.90
C ALA A 98 14.79 7.22 5.38
N ASP A 99 16.07 7.45 5.04
CA ASP A 99 17.19 6.90 5.81
C ASP A 99 17.37 7.81 7.04
N ALA A 100 17.01 7.28 8.21
CA ALA A 100 17.12 7.99 9.48
C ALA A 100 18.56 7.87 10.00
N GLY A 101 19.38 8.89 9.69
CA GLY A 101 20.72 9.06 10.26
C GLY A 101 20.90 10.46 10.87
N SER A 102 20.61 10.58 12.16
CA SER A 102 21.10 11.60 13.12
C SER A 102 20.71 13.09 12.95
N SER A 103 19.85 13.55 13.86
CA SER A 103 19.81 14.93 14.41
C SER A 103 21.11 15.29 15.16
N PRO A 104 21.42 16.56 15.58
CA PRO A 104 20.48 17.65 15.90
C PRO A 104 20.91 19.09 15.51
N GLY A 105 19.97 20.04 15.49
CA GLY A 105 20.32 21.47 15.58
C GLY A 105 19.14 22.41 15.34
N PRO A 106 18.88 23.38 16.22
CA PRO A 106 17.56 23.97 16.44
C PRO A 106 17.31 25.15 15.50
N ASN A 107 16.06 25.47 15.18
CA ASN A 107 15.73 26.86 14.88
C ASN A 107 14.32 27.23 15.35
N THR A 108 14.33 28.33 16.08
CA THR A 108 13.30 28.90 16.93
C THR A 108 12.29 29.73 16.14
N ASN A 109 11.04 29.75 16.61
CA ASN A 109 9.98 30.67 16.20
C ASN A 109 10.43 32.14 16.18
N GLY A 110 10.06 32.87 15.12
CA GLY A 110 9.82 34.32 15.17
C GLY A 110 10.48 35.16 14.08
N ALA A 111 9.67 36.05 13.49
CA ALA A 111 10.00 37.27 12.75
C ALA A 111 10.35 37.18 11.24
N ALA A 112 9.41 37.66 10.41
CA ALA A 112 9.73 38.46 9.21
C ALA A 112 10.19 39.87 9.67
N PRO A 113 10.87 40.74 8.89
CA PRO A 113 10.83 40.83 7.41
C PRO A 113 12.16 41.22 6.69
N ALA A 114 12.08 41.30 5.36
CA ALA A 114 12.83 42.17 4.43
C ALA A 114 14.37 42.15 4.40
N ALA A 115 14.96 41.87 3.22
CA ALA A 115 15.65 42.88 2.41
C ALA A 115 16.44 42.24 1.24
N SER A 116 16.33 42.91 0.10
CA SER A 116 17.14 42.84 -1.12
C SER A 116 18.59 42.37 -0.95
N GLN A 117 19.08 41.56 -1.91
CA GLN A 117 20.33 41.89 -2.60
C GLN A 117 20.29 41.50 -4.09
N LEU A 118 20.62 42.51 -4.89
CA LEU A 118 20.89 42.49 -6.33
C LEU A 118 22.24 41.83 -6.63
N ALA A 119 22.29 41.20 -7.81
CA ALA A 119 23.43 41.04 -8.72
C ALA A 119 24.76 40.44 -8.21
N SER A 120 25.19 39.36 -8.86
CA SER A 120 26.61 39.18 -9.21
C SER A 120 26.75 38.42 -10.54
N THR A 121 27.50 39.03 -11.46
CA THR A 121 27.89 38.54 -12.79
C THR A 121 29.21 37.77 -12.73
N SER A 122 29.39 36.76 -13.59
CA SER A 122 30.67 36.33 -14.19
C SER A 122 30.38 35.15 -15.14
N ALA A 123 30.53 35.31 -16.46
CA ALA A 123 31.77 35.19 -17.25
C ALA A 123 31.81 33.82 -17.98
N GLY A 124 31.28 33.80 -19.20
CA GLY A 124 31.49 32.71 -20.16
C GLY A 124 32.57 33.11 -21.16
N THR A 125 33.81 32.69 -20.88
CA THR A 125 34.94 32.76 -21.81
C THR A 125 34.74 31.72 -22.92
N GLY A 126 34.89 32.13 -24.17
CA GLY A 126 34.89 31.24 -25.33
C GLY A 126 36.25 30.64 -25.63
N GLU A 127 36.24 29.58 -26.44
CA GLU A 127 37.26 29.09 -27.41
C GLU A 127 36.65 27.78 -27.97
N GLY A 128 36.69 27.43 -29.25
CA GLY A 128 37.54 27.83 -30.37
C GLY A 128 38.09 26.56 -31.03
N SER A 129 37.50 26.14 -32.15
CA SER A 129 38.12 25.41 -33.29
C SER A 129 37.09 25.18 -34.39
#